data_AF-A0A0R1K3S5-F1
#
_entry.id   AF-A0A0R1K3S5-F1
#
_cell.length_a   1.000
_cell.length_b   1.000
_cell.length_c   1.000
_cell.angle_alpha   90.00
_cell.angle_beta   90.00
_cell.angle_gamma   90.00
#
_symmetry.space_group_name_H-M   'P 1'
#
loop_
_entity.id
_entity.type
_entity.pdbx_description
1 polymer ?
#
loop_
_entity_poly.entity_id
_entity_poly.type
_entity_poly.pdbx_seq_one_letter_code
_entity_poly.pdbx_strand_id
1 'polypeptide(L)'
;MAARRKQLMESQQQGLGVRAMVEMALFAGVAYVLMFISLPIIPIVPYMKLDLSDLVVLLGMSVFGPGGAILIAAVKELLYFVSTGMDVVNLIGVLTAFIADLAYMLPISAVLRAHPNQLRRQVWAVLAGTLSLTAVLSLANWGVITPLYLKVWGMSLGLPVNQLILLGIIPFNLIKGVVLGILFILLHRRMQPWLAKHAQH
;
A
#
# COMPACT_ATOMS: atom_id res chain seq x y z
N MET A 1 31.39 9.06 -28.34
CA MET A 1 30.28 8.14 -27.99
C MET A 1 30.56 7.30 -26.75
N ALA A 2 31.76 6.75 -26.54
CA ALA A 2 32.08 5.92 -25.38
C ALA A 2 31.97 6.66 -24.03
N ALA A 3 32.42 7.92 -23.95
CA ALA A 3 32.30 8.74 -22.72
C ALA A 3 30.85 9.00 -22.30
N ARG A 4 29.93 9.18 -23.26
CA ARG A 4 28.49 9.36 -23.00
C ARG A 4 27.83 8.05 -22.54
N ARG A 5 28.26 6.90 -23.07
CA ARG A 5 27.83 5.58 -22.56
C ARG A 5 28.37 5.32 -21.15
N LYS A 6 29.61 5.72 -20.86
CA LYS A 6 30.22 5.58 -19.53
C LYS A 6 29.53 6.47 -18.50
N GLN A 7 29.20 7.72 -18.83
CA GLN A 7 28.39 8.60 -17.98
C GLN A 7 26.97 8.06 -17.75
N LEU A 8 26.34 7.46 -18.77
CA LEU A 8 25.03 6.81 -18.62
C LEU A 8 25.10 5.55 -17.75
N MET A 9 26.22 4.82 -17.77
CA MET A 9 26.45 3.66 -16.91
C MET A 9 26.79 4.06 -15.47
N GLU A 10 27.57 5.13 -15.28
CA GLU A 10 27.90 5.68 -13.96
C GLU A 10 26.68 6.34 -13.30
N SER A 11 25.79 6.99 -14.07
CA SER A 11 24.51 7.49 -13.55
C SER A 11 23.54 6.38 -13.15
N GLN A 12 23.73 5.16 -13.68
CA GLN A 12 22.96 3.98 -13.28
C GLN A 12 23.55 3.25 -12.06
N GLN A 13 24.73 3.68 -11.57
CA GLN A 13 25.44 3.08 -10.42
C GLN A 13 25.37 3.91 -9.14
N GLN A 14 24.46 4.90 -9.04
CA GLN A 14 24.20 5.52 -7.74
C GLN A 14 23.23 4.64 -6.94
N GLY A 15 23.78 3.89 -5.98
CA GLY A 15 22.97 3.19 -4.97
C GLY A 15 22.08 4.15 -4.18
N LEU A 16 21.13 3.61 -3.41
CA LEU A 16 20.24 4.43 -2.58
C LEU A 16 21.08 5.36 -1.69
N GLY A 17 20.88 6.67 -1.82
CA GLY A 17 21.55 7.64 -0.97
C GLY A 17 21.19 7.38 0.50
N VAL A 18 22.19 7.45 1.40
CA VAL A 18 22.01 7.16 2.85
C VAL A 18 20.82 7.95 3.42
N ARG A 19 20.66 9.21 3.02
CA ARG A 19 19.52 10.04 3.40
C ARG A 19 18.17 9.42 3.00
N ALA A 20 18.03 8.98 1.75
CA ALA A 20 16.79 8.36 1.27
C ALA A 20 16.49 7.05 2.02
N MET A 21 17.52 6.25 2.33
CA MET A 21 17.35 5.05 3.15
C MET A 21 16.83 5.37 4.55
N VAL A 22 17.40 6.37 5.22
CA VAL A 22 16.97 6.82 6.55
C VAL A 22 15.53 7.34 6.50
N GLU A 23 15.20 8.18 5.52
CA GLU A 23 13.84 8.72 5.39
C GLU A 23 12.82 7.59 5.08
N MET A 24 13.13 6.64 4.20
CA MET A 24 12.27 5.46 3.97
C MET A 24 12.10 4.61 5.23
N ALA A 25 13.15 4.43 6.03
CA ALA A 25 13.06 3.72 7.30
C ALA A 25 12.14 4.43 8.31
N LEU A 26 12.20 5.77 8.36
CA LEU A 26 11.28 6.57 9.19
C LEU A 26 9.83 6.43 8.70
N PHE A 27 9.58 6.48 7.40
CA PHE A 27 8.24 6.22 6.83
C PHE A 27 7.73 4.84 7.20
N ALA A 28 8.57 3.79 7.06
CA ALA A 28 8.20 2.42 7.43
C ALA A 28 7.90 2.30 8.93
N GLY A 29 8.71 2.93 9.79
CA GLY A 29 8.49 2.95 11.23
C GLY A 29 7.19 3.65 11.64
N VAL A 30 6.87 4.80 11.03
CA VAL A 30 5.59 5.48 11.27
C VAL A 30 4.42 4.63 10.77
N ALA A 31 4.51 4.06 9.57
CA ALA A 31 3.49 3.19 9.02
C ALA A 31 3.24 1.97 9.94
N TYR A 32 4.31 1.33 10.42
CA TYR A 32 4.26 0.25 11.39
C TYR A 32 3.51 0.63 12.67
N VAL A 33 3.82 1.78 13.29
CA VAL A 33 3.12 2.23 14.50
C VAL A 33 1.63 2.45 14.23
N LEU A 34 1.28 3.00 13.06
CA LEU A 34 -0.12 3.25 12.69
C LEU A 34 -0.94 1.97 12.50
N MET A 35 -0.33 0.82 12.21
CA MET A 35 -1.05 -0.46 12.10
C MET A 35 -1.71 -0.88 13.43
N PHE A 36 -1.15 -0.47 14.57
CA PHE A 36 -1.76 -0.73 15.89
C PHE A 36 -3.00 0.12 16.15
N ILE A 37 -3.18 1.22 15.40
CA ILE A 37 -4.33 2.10 15.47
C ILE A 37 -5.27 1.76 14.31
N SER A 38 -5.89 0.58 14.40
CA SER A 38 -6.70 0.01 13.33
C SER A 38 -8.15 -0.23 13.76
N LEU A 39 -9.09 0.04 12.85
CA LEU A 39 -10.53 -0.03 13.11
C LEU A 39 -11.19 -1.10 12.22
N PRO A 40 -11.91 -2.08 12.79
CA PRO A 40 -12.74 -2.98 11.99
C PRO A 40 -13.98 -2.23 11.51
N ILE A 41 -14.11 -2.06 10.18
CA ILE A 41 -15.20 -1.25 9.60
C ILE A 41 -16.44 -2.10 9.30
N ILE A 42 -16.24 -3.37 8.92
CA ILE A 42 -17.32 -4.27 8.50
C ILE A 42 -17.47 -5.42 9.50
N PRO A 43 -18.60 -5.51 10.24
CA PRO A 43 -18.77 -6.51 11.30
C PRO A 43 -18.65 -7.98 10.85
N ILE A 44 -19.02 -8.30 9.60
CA ILE A 44 -18.99 -9.67 9.08
C ILE A 44 -17.57 -10.16 8.72
N VAL A 45 -16.62 -9.23 8.60
CA VAL A 45 -15.20 -9.50 8.35
C VAL A 45 -14.33 -8.70 9.33
N PRO A 46 -14.44 -8.94 10.65
CA PRO A 46 -13.83 -8.10 11.68
C PRO A 46 -12.29 -8.19 11.71
N TYR A 47 -11.72 -9.18 11.02
CA TYR A 47 -10.29 -9.33 10.79
C TYR A 47 -9.75 -8.34 9.75
N MET A 48 -10.60 -7.78 8.88
CA MET A 48 -10.23 -6.72 7.93
C MET A 48 -10.32 -5.37 8.62
N LYS A 49 -9.17 -4.74 8.86
CA LYS A 49 -9.09 -3.46 9.57
C LYS A 49 -8.57 -2.34 8.67
N LEU A 50 -9.15 -1.17 8.86
CA LEU A 50 -8.69 0.07 8.25
C LEU A 50 -7.74 0.77 9.22
N ASP A 51 -6.58 1.16 8.72
CA ASP A 51 -5.60 1.99 9.43
C ASP A 51 -4.99 3.01 8.45
N LEU A 52 -4.15 3.91 8.97
CA LEU A 52 -3.50 4.97 8.19
C LEU A 52 -2.09 4.60 7.72
N SER A 53 -1.63 3.36 7.90
CA SER A 53 -0.29 2.93 7.50
C SER A 53 -0.12 2.96 5.97
N ASP A 54 -1.13 2.54 5.22
CA ASP A 54 -1.15 2.56 3.75
C ASP A 54 -1.11 3.99 3.20
N LEU A 55 -1.66 4.96 3.92
CA LEU A 55 -1.54 6.38 3.57
C LEU A 55 -0.07 6.82 3.63
N VAL A 56 0.68 6.39 4.64
CA VAL A 56 2.12 6.66 4.74
C VAL A 56 2.88 6.04 3.57
N VAL A 57 2.51 4.83 3.14
CA VAL A 57 3.09 4.20 1.94
C VAL A 57 2.82 5.04 0.68
N LEU A 58 1.61 5.55 0.48
CA LEU A 58 1.27 6.42 -0.67
C LEU A 58 2.00 7.76 -0.65
N LEU A 59 2.21 8.33 0.53
CA LEU A 59 3.04 9.53 0.68
C LEU A 59 4.50 9.19 0.37
N GLY A 60 5.00 8.06 0.86
CA GLY A 60 6.31 7.52 0.51
C GLY A 60 6.49 7.33 -1.00
N MET A 61 5.44 6.88 -1.69
CA MET A 61 5.42 6.78 -3.17
C MET A 61 5.55 8.14 -3.84
N SER A 62 4.96 9.20 -3.27
CA SER A 62 5.09 10.57 -3.81
C SER A 62 6.50 11.14 -3.62
N VAL A 63 7.25 10.65 -2.63
CA VAL A 63 8.60 11.15 -2.29
C VAL A 63 9.69 10.31 -2.96
N PHE A 64 9.61 8.98 -2.88
CA PHE A 64 10.66 8.04 -3.30
C PHE A 64 10.29 7.24 -4.56
N GLY A 65 9.12 7.51 -5.15
CA GLY A 65 8.59 6.74 -6.26
C GLY A 65 8.08 5.35 -5.85
N PRO A 66 7.59 4.54 -6.81
CA PRO A 66 6.98 3.25 -6.53
C PRO A 66 7.98 2.26 -5.90
N GLY A 67 9.25 2.27 -6.30
CA GLY A 67 10.26 1.37 -5.73
C GLY A 67 10.51 1.61 -4.24
N GLY A 68 10.66 2.88 -3.84
CA GLY A 68 10.83 3.22 -2.42
C GLY A 68 9.58 2.90 -1.60
N ALA A 69 8.39 3.12 -2.14
CA ALA A 69 7.15 2.75 -1.47
C ALA A 69 6.97 1.23 -1.28
N ILE A 70 7.41 0.42 -2.25
CA ILE A 70 7.45 -1.05 -2.09
C ILE A 70 8.34 -1.43 -0.91
N LEU A 71 9.51 -0.80 -0.77
CA LEU A 71 10.40 -1.06 0.36
C LEU A 71 9.78 -0.61 1.69
N ILE A 72 9.13 0.56 1.73
CA ILE A 72 8.42 1.05 2.91
C ILE A 72 7.33 0.05 3.34
N ALA A 73 6.50 -0.40 2.39
CA ALA A 73 5.46 -1.40 2.64
C ALA A 73 6.05 -2.74 3.09
N ALA A 74 7.13 -3.21 2.47
CA ALA A 74 7.75 -4.47 2.87
C ALA A 74 8.31 -4.40 4.30
N VAL A 75 8.98 -3.30 4.65
CA VAL A 75 9.58 -3.11 5.98
C VAL A 75 8.49 -2.91 7.04
N LYS A 76 7.42 -2.14 6.78
CA LYS A 76 6.34 -1.95 7.76
C LYS A 76 5.69 -3.30 8.12
N GLU A 77 5.43 -4.13 7.12
CA GLU A 77 4.77 -5.43 7.29
C GLU A 77 5.68 -6.45 7.98
N LEU A 78 6.98 -6.43 7.66
CA LEU A 78 7.97 -7.25 8.35
C LEU A 78 8.07 -6.89 9.84
N LEU A 79 8.10 -5.59 10.16
CA LEU A 79 8.13 -5.13 11.55
C LEU A 79 6.85 -5.55 12.29
N TYR A 80 5.69 -5.40 11.65
CA TYR A 80 4.42 -5.83 12.21
C TYR A 80 4.41 -7.34 12.48
N PHE A 81 4.82 -8.16 11.51
CA PHE A 81 4.93 -9.61 11.65
C PHE A 81 5.82 -10.04 12.82
N VAL A 82 7.04 -9.51 12.89
CA VAL A 82 8.00 -9.86 13.93
C VAL A 82 7.51 -9.45 15.32
N SER A 83 6.82 -8.30 15.42
CA SER A 83 6.36 -7.77 16.71
C SER A 83 5.05 -8.37 17.21
N THR A 84 4.18 -8.85 16.32
CA THR A 84 2.85 -9.39 16.68
C THR A 84 2.79 -10.91 16.74
N GLY A 85 3.85 -11.59 16.29
CA GLY A 85 4.01 -13.04 16.36
C GLY A 85 4.22 -13.63 14.99
N MET A 86 5.27 -14.46 14.87
CA MET A 86 5.66 -15.08 13.60
C MET A 86 4.94 -16.40 13.32
N ASP A 87 3.62 -16.43 13.49
CA ASP A 87 2.79 -17.60 13.17
C ASP A 87 2.17 -17.50 11.77
N VAL A 88 1.62 -18.62 11.29
CA VAL A 88 1.07 -18.73 9.92
C VAL A 88 -0.14 -17.82 9.70
N VAL A 89 -0.97 -17.59 10.73
CA VAL A 89 -2.17 -16.75 10.63
C VAL A 89 -1.76 -15.29 10.43
N ASN A 90 -0.80 -14.82 11.23
CA ASN A 90 -0.22 -13.49 11.09
C ASN A 90 0.52 -13.34 9.76
N LEU A 91 1.24 -14.36 9.29
CA LEU A 91 1.93 -14.35 8.00
C LEU A 91 0.95 -14.12 6.83
N ILE A 92 -0.19 -14.81 6.84
CA ILE A 92 -1.25 -14.59 5.83
C ILE A 92 -1.76 -13.14 5.89
N GLY A 93 -1.95 -12.60 7.10
CA GLY A 93 -2.37 -11.22 7.32
C GLY A 93 -1.42 -10.20 6.71
N VAL A 94 -0.14 -10.24 7.08
CA VAL A 94 0.87 -9.27 6.60
C VAL A 94 1.15 -9.40 5.10
N LEU A 95 1.11 -10.61 4.54
CA LEU A 95 1.23 -10.80 3.09
C LEU A 95 0.01 -10.24 2.36
N THR A 96 -1.19 -10.41 2.93
CA THR A 96 -2.42 -9.83 2.36
C THR A 96 -2.38 -8.31 2.39
N ALA A 97 -1.92 -7.72 3.50
CA ALA A 97 -1.77 -6.27 3.65
C ALA A 97 -0.71 -5.71 2.68
N PHE A 98 0.43 -6.39 2.53
CA PHE A 98 1.44 -6.04 1.53
C PHE A 98 0.88 -6.09 0.09
N ILE A 99 0.14 -7.14 -0.27
CA ILE A 99 -0.53 -7.23 -1.58
C ILE A 99 -1.52 -6.07 -1.76
N ALA A 100 -2.26 -5.70 -0.71
CA ALA A 100 -3.18 -4.57 -0.73
C ALA A 100 -2.46 -3.25 -1.06
N ASP A 101 -1.34 -2.98 -0.39
CA ASP A 101 -0.51 -1.80 -0.65
C ASP A 101 -0.10 -1.75 -2.12
N LEU A 102 0.45 -2.85 -2.65
CA LEU A 102 0.88 -2.91 -4.05
C LEU A 102 -0.29 -2.70 -5.02
N ALA A 103 -1.40 -3.41 -4.79
CA ALA A 103 -2.59 -3.37 -5.63
C ALA A 103 -3.25 -2.00 -5.66
N TYR A 104 -3.11 -1.22 -4.58
CA TYR A 104 -3.63 0.14 -4.48
C TYR A 104 -2.66 1.18 -5.04
N MET A 105 -1.39 1.16 -4.62
CA MET A 105 -0.44 2.22 -4.95
C MET A 105 0.08 2.16 -6.38
N LEU A 106 0.26 0.97 -6.97
CA LEU A 106 0.88 0.85 -8.29
C LEU A 106 0.03 1.47 -9.41
N PRO A 107 -1.31 1.25 -9.46
CA PRO A 107 -2.18 1.96 -10.39
C PRO A 107 -2.20 3.47 -10.14
N ILE A 108 -2.22 3.91 -8.88
CA ILE A 108 -2.15 5.34 -8.54
C ILE A 108 -0.87 5.95 -9.09
N SER A 109 0.28 5.31 -8.84
CA SER A 109 1.59 5.70 -9.36
C SER A 109 1.54 5.84 -10.88
N ALA A 110 1.03 4.83 -11.58
CA ALA A 110 0.95 4.79 -13.03
C ALA A 110 0.13 5.96 -13.61
N VAL A 111 -1.05 6.25 -13.05
CA VAL A 111 -1.92 7.34 -13.53
C VAL A 111 -1.32 8.72 -13.25
N LEU A 112 -0.61 8.88 -12.12
CA LEU A 112 0.00 10.14 -11.71
C LEU A 112 1.31 10.48 -12.44
N ARG A 113 1.99 9.53 -13.11
CA ARG A 113 3.31 9.76 -13.74
C ARG A 113 3.36 11.00 -14.64
N ALA A 114 2.29 11.28 -15.38
CA ALA A 114 2.28 12.37 -16.35
C ALA A 114 1.94 13.74 -15.73
N HIS A 115 0.85 13.87 -14.97
CA HIS A 115 0.45 15.14 -14.33
C HIS A 115 0.07 14.92 -12.86
N PRO A 116 1.06 14.72 -11.97
CA PRO A 116 0.82 14.35 -10.57
C PRO A 116 0.05 15.42 -9.79
N ASN A 117 0.15 16.69 -10.22
CA ASN A 117 -0.42 17.83 -9.50
C ASN A 117 -1.87 18.17 -9.91
N GLN A 118 -2.36 17.59 -11.00
CA GLN A 118 -3.69 17.89 -11.53
C GLN A 118 -4.77 17.15 -10.72
N LEU A 119 -5.70 17.88 -10.10
CA LEU A 119 -6.76 17.28 -9.26
C LEU A 119 -7.55 16.21 -10.01
N ARG A 120 -7.91 16.47 -11.27
CA ARG A 120 -8.59 15.47 -12.11
C ARG A 120 -7.80 14.17 -12.24
N ARG A 121 -6.48 14.24 -12.39
CA ARG A 121 -5.63 13.03 -12.44
C ARG A 121 -5.53 12.35 -11.08
N GLN A 122 -5.46 13.12 -9.99
CA GLN A 122 -5.47 12.58 -8.63
C GLN A 122 -6.74 11.78 -8.34
N VAL A 123 -7.90 12.30 -8.74
CA VAL A 123 -9.18 11.58 -8.63
C VAL A 123 -9.16 10.31 -9.48
N TRP A 124 -8.75 10.38 -10.76
CA TRP A 124 -8.64 9.19 -11.61
C TRP A 124 -7.65 8.14 -11.08
N ALA A 125 -6.55 8.59 -10.48
CA ALA A 125 -5.56 7.71 -9.89
C ALA A 125 -6.15 6.94 -8.70
N VAL A 126 -6.81 7.65 -7.77
CA VAL A 126 -7.50 7.04 -6.62
C VAL A 126 -8.59 6.07 -7.06
N LEU A 127 -9.37 6.43 -8.09
CA LEU A 127 -10.39 5.53 -8.64
C LEU A 127 -9.76 4.25 -9.22
N ALA A 128 -8.71 4.38 -10.04
CA ALA A 128 -7.99 3.24 -10.59
C ALA A 128 -7.36 2.36 -9.48
N GLY A 129 -6.74 2.98 -8.48
CA GLY A 129 -6.21 2.28 -7.31
C GLY A 129 -7.29 1.53 -6.55
N THR A 130 -8.42 2.17 -6.25
CA THR A 130 -9.51 1.59 -5.47
C THR A 130 -10.12 0.38 -6.18
N LEU A 131 -10.34 0.49 -7.49
CA LEU A 131 -10.85 -0.61 -8.30
C LEU A 131 -9.84 -1.77 -8.38
N SER A 132 -8.56 -1.47 -8.55
CA SER A 132 -7.49 -2.48 -8.56
C SER A 132 -7.36 -3.18 -7.22
N LEU A 133 -7.31 -2.44 -6.10
CA LEU A 133 -7.30 -2.98 -4.74
C LEU A 133 -8.47 -3.94 -4.52
N THR A 134 -9.68 -3.48 -4.86
CA THR A 134 -10.91 -4.26 -4.68
C THR A 134 -10.88 -5.52 -5.54
N ALA A 135 -10.52 -5.43 -6.82
CA ALA A 135 -10.46 -6.56 -7.72
C ALA A 135 -9.40 -7.58 -7.30
N VAL A 136 -8.17 -7.15 -7.05
CA VAL A 136 -7.05 -8.02 -6.65
C VAL A 136 -7.36 -8.73 -5.35
N LEU A 137 -7.79 -8.01 -4.30
CA LEU A 137 -8.09 -8.66 -3.03
C LEU A 137 -9.33 -9.52 -3.07
N SER A 138 -10.34 -9.19 -3.87
CA SER A 138 -11.51 -10.08 -4.03
C SER A 138 -11.12 -11.40 -4.69
N LEU A 139 -10.32 -11.35 -5.77
CA LEU A 139 -9.83 -12.55 -6.46
C LEU A 139 -8.89 -13.36 -5.58
N ALA A 140 -7.96 -12.70 -4.88
CA ALA A 140 -7.01 -13.36 -4.00
C ALA A 140 -7.72 -14.02 -2.80
N ASN A 141 -8.72 -13.36 -2.20
CA ASN A 141 -9.52 -13.95 -1.14
C ASN A 141 -10.42 -15.09 -1.62
N TRP A 142 -10.93 -15.01 -2.84
CA TRP A 142 -11.70 -16.09 -3.43
C TRP A 142 -10.87 -17.35 -3.68
N GLY A 143 -9.70 -17.21 -4.29
CA GLY A 143 -8.89 -18.34 -4.73
C GLY A 143 -7.97 -18.92 -3.65
N VAL A 144 -7.41 -18.07 -2.79
CA VAL A 144 -6.27 -18.47 -1.95
C VAL A 144 -6.43 -18.02 -0.50
N ILE A 145 -6.57 -16.72 -0.24
CA ILE A 145 -6.41 -16.14 1.11
C ILE A 145 -7.49 -16.66 2.06
N THR A 146 -8.78 -16.51 1.73
CA THR A 146 -9.86 -16.96 2.63
C THR A 146 -9.86 -18.47 2.81
N PRO A 147 -9.77 -19.31 1.76
CA PRO A 147 -9.68 -20.77 1.93
C PRO A 147 -8.48 -21.20 2.80
N LEU A 148 -7.30 -20.60 2.60
CA LEU A 148 -6.11 -20.90 3.38
C LEU A 148 -6.29 -20.49 4.84
N TYR A 149 -6.84 -19.30 5.08
CA TYR A 149 -7.10 -18.77 6.41
C TYR A 149 -8.07 -19.68 7.19
N LEU A 150 -9.18 -20.10 6.57
CA LEU A 150 -10.14 -21.04 7.17
C LEU A 150 -9.50 -22.39 7.50
N LYS A 151 -8.62 -22.90 6.63
CA LYS A 151 -7.92 -24.18 6.83
C LYS A 151 -6.93 -24.13 7.99
N VAL A 152 -6.15 -23.06 8.08
CA VAL A 152 -5.10 -22.90 9.10
C VAL A 152 -5.68 -22.52 10.45
N TRP A 153 -6.66 -21.62 10.47
CA TRP A 153 -7.24 -21.12 11.71
C TRP A 153 -8.29 -22.06 12.32
N GLY A 154 -8.74 -23.07 11.56
CA GLY A 154 -9.66 -24.09 12.04
C GLY A 154 -11.07 -23.58 12.37
N MET A 155 -11.38 -22.33 12.00
CA MET A 155 -12.69 -21.71 12.24
C MET A 155 -13.54 -21.70 10.98
N SER A 156 -14.84 -21.95 11.14
CA SER A 156 -15.83 -21.65 10.11
C SER A 156 -16.38 -20.24 10.32
N LEU A 157 -16.33 -19.40 9.30
CA LEU A 157 -16.85 -18.02 9.36
C LEU A 157 -18.39 -17.96 9.23
N GLY A 158 -19.08 -19.10 9.37
CA GLY A 158 -20.55 -19.21 9.29
C GLY A 158 -21.17 -18.95 7.91
N LEU A 159 -20.40 -18.41 6.95
CA LEU A 159 -20.86 -18.07 5.61
C LEU A 159 -19.99 -18.67 4.50
N PRO A 160 -20.60 -18.98 3.35
CA PRO A 160 -19.88 -19.31 2.13
C PRO A 160 -18.89 -18.22 1.71
N VAL A 161 -17.73 -18.62 1.18
CA VAL A 161 -16.64 -17.70 0.77
C VAL A 161 -17.12 -16.63 -0.22
N ASN A 162 -18.00 -16.99 -1.17
CA ASN A 162 -18.58 -16.04 -2.13
C ASN A 162 -19.42 -14.95 -1.44
N GLN A 163 -20.16 -15.27 -0.39
CA GLN A 163 -20.93 -14.29 0.37
C GLN A 163 -20.02 -13.38 1.20
N LEU A 164 -18.96 -13.93 1.80
CA LEU A 164 -17.93 -13.13 2.50
C LEU A 164 -17.25 -12.14 1.56
N ILE A 165 -16.99 -12.54 0.32
CA ILE A 165 -16.41 -11.64 -0.67
C ILE A 165 -17.38 -10.52 -1.02
N LEU A 166 -18.61 -10.87 -1.38
CA LEU A 166 -19.60 -9.92 -1.85
C LEU A 166 -20.02 -8.92 -0.77
N LEU A 167 -20.22 -9.38 0.46
CA LEU A 167 -20.79 -8.60 1.56
C LEU A 167 -19.73 -8.03 2.52
N GLY A 168 -18.51 -8.57 2.48
CA GLY A 168 -17.41 -8.17 3.36
C GLY A 168 -16.25 -7.56 2.58
N ILE A 169 -15.55 -8.37 1.80
CA ILE A 169 -14.25 -8.00 1.21
C ILE A 169 -14.38 -6.89 0.16
N ILE A 170 -15.36 -6.98 -0.74
CA ILE A 170 -15.62 -5.94 -1.75
C ILE A 170 -15.96 -4.60 -1.08
N PRO A 171 -17.01 -4.49 -0.24
CA PRO A 171 -17.36 -3.22 0.38
C PRO A 171 -16.25 -2.67 1.27
N PHE A 172 -15.52 -3.53 2.00
CA PHE A 172 -14.40 -3.11 2.83
C PHE A 172 -13.32 -2.41 1.99
N ASN A 173 -12.90 -3.03 0.88
CA ASN A 173 -11.83 -2.50 0.04
C ASN A 173 -12.22 -1.24 -0.73
N LEU A 174 -13.50 -1.12 -1.11
CA LEU A 174 -14.04 0.12 -1.67
C LEU A 174 -13.98 1.26 -0.65
N ILE A 175 -14.45 1.04 0.58
CA ILE A 175 -14.41 2.04 1.65
C ILE A 175 -12.96 2.42 1.95
N LYS A 176 -12.09 1.43 2.14
CA LYS A 176 -10.65 1.62 2.41
C LYS A 176 -10.00 2.46 1.31
N GLY A 177 -10.19 2.10 0.04
CA GLY A 177 -9.63 2.84 -1.09
C GLY A 177 -10.16 4.27 -1.22
N VAL A 178 -11.44 4.52 -0.93
CA VAL A 178 -11.98 5.89 -0.93
C VAL A 178 -11.41 6.73 0.21
N VAL A 179 -11.43 6.21 1.44
CA VAL A 179 -10.95 6.95 2.63
C VAL A 179 -9.47 7.30 2.48
N LEU A 180 -8.63 6.31 2.19
CA LEU A 180 -7.19 6.52 2.01
C LEU A 180 -6.92 7.44 0.81
N GLY A 181 -7.70 7.30 -0.26
CA GLY A 181 -7.56 8.11 -1.46
C GLY A 181 -7.87 9.58 -1.22
N ILE A 182 -8.95 9.90 -0.51
CA ILE A 182 -9.29 11.28 -0.14
C ILE A 182 -8.16 11.89 0.70
N LEU A 183 -7.69 11.17 1.73
CA LEU A 183 -6.61 11.65 2.60
C LEU A 183 -5.30 11.84 1.81
N PHE A 184 -4.99 10.90 0.91
CA PHE A 184 -3.83 11.00 0.03
C PHE A 184 -3.90 12.27 -0.84
N ILE A 185 -5.03 12.56 -1.49
CA ILE A 185 -5.18 13.77 -2.32
C ILE A 185 -4.96 15.03 -1.48
N LEU A 186 -5.58 15.12 -0.30
CA LEU A 186 -5.45 16.28 0.59
C LEU A 186 -3.99 16.52 0.99
N LEU A 187 -3.30 15.47 1.45
CA LEU A 187 -1.92 15.57 1.92
C LEU A 187 -0.93 15.77 0.77
N HIS A 188 -1.08 15.04 -0.34
CA HIS A 188 -0.22 15.19 -1.51
C HIS A 188 -0.27 16.64 -2.02
N ARG A 189 -1.47 17.24 -2.14
CA ARG A 189 -1.60 18.65 -2.53
C ARG A 189 -0.95 19.60 -1.53
N ARG A 190 -1.10 19.35 -0.23
CA ARG A 190 -0.45 20.17 0.81
C ARG A 190 1.08 20.08 0.74
N MET A 191 1.61 18.93 0.33
CA MET A 191 3.05 18.67 0.17
C MET A 191 3.63 19.16 -1.16
N GLN A 192 2.80 19.49 -2.16
CA GLN A 192 3.28 19.93 -3.50
C GLN A 192 4.37 21.00 -3.47
N PRO A 193 4.26 22.10 -2.69
CA PRO A 193 5.29 23.13 -2.66
C PRO A 193 6.62 22.60 -2.10
N TRP A 194 6.58 21.63 -1.19
CA TRP A 194 7.76 21.00 -0.61
C TRP A 194 8.39 19.98 -1.57
N LEU A 195 7.56 19.16 -2.23
CA LEU A 195 7.99 18.19 -3.24
C LEU A 195 8.68 18.90 -4.42
N ALA A 196 8.11 20.01 -4.89
CA ALA A 196 8.70 20.78 -6.00
C ALA A 196 10.09 21.33 -5.67
N LYS A 197 10.37 21.67 -4.41
CA LYS A 197 11.68 22.16 -3.96
C LYS A 197 12.75 21.07 -3.87
N HIS A 198 12.34 19.81 -3.67
CA HIS A 198 13.24 18.68 -3.45
C HIS A 198 13.34 17.72 -4.65
N ALA A 199 12.54 17.92 -5.70
CA ALA A 199 12.58 17.15 -6.95
C ALA A 199 13.68 17.60 -7.94
N GLN A 200 14.56 18.53 -7.56
CA GLN A 200 15.64 19.07 -8.41
C GLN A 200 17.04 18.48 -8.12
N HIS A 201 17.10 17.30 -7.50
CA HIS A 201 18.34 16.53 -7.34
C HIS A 201 18.23 15.16 -7.98
#